data_AF-A0A916A1M9-F1
#
_entry.id   AF-A0A916A1M9-F1
#
_cell.length_a   1.000
_cell.length_b   1.000
_cell.length_c   1.000
_cell.angle_alpha   90.00
_cell.angle_beta   90.00
_cell.angle_gamma   90.00
#
_symmetry.space_group_name_H-M   'P 1'
#
loop_
_entity.id
_entity.type
_entity.pdbx_description
1 polymer ?
#
loop_
_entity_poly.entity_id
_entity_poly.type
_entity_poly.pdbx_seq_one_letter_code
_entity_poly.pdbx_strand_id
1 'polypeptide(L)'
;MDVVKNVSKLLIKVSIYPTKDECYGAVEGYLILNHASFFSNFTEDDWNAYYNENIHKQLTKQVRSIRRTLSSKSMEAIFSIFGSRLPPINTNAGPSEVAKWKRKSEVKDCFEGLFKKMNPKDKNSSIVLASVIDRVLQGGNSNAELAYVLATCSTILNPHHDEIMLKKNIMKQKVKKFLEKINNQTAIKYSDFEDNNYEEEKGENETEDDEEDDV
;
A
#
# COMPACT_ATOMS: atom_id res chain seq x y z
N MET A 1 1.45 -6.36 26.96
CA MET A 1 0.66 -5.36 26.20
C MET A 1 1.39 -5.09 24.91
N ASP A 2 0.73 -5.15 23.76
CA ASP A 2 1.41 -5.11 22.46
C ASP A 2 1.33 -3.70 21.84
N VAL A 3 2.19 -2.79 22.34
CA VAL A 3 2.31 -1.40 21.87
C VAL A 3 2.53 -1.38 20.36
N VAL A 4 3.43 -2.22 19.86
CA VAL A 4 3.75 -2.34 18.42
C VAL A 4 2.51 -2.66 17.60
N LYS A 5 1.72 -3.67 18.00
CA LYS A 5 0.51 -4.06 17.27
C LYS A 5 -0.59 -2.99 17.31
N ASN A 6 -0.75 -2.29 18.42
CA ASN A 6 -1.77 -1.24 18.52
C ASN A 6 -1.37 0.02 17.75
N VAL A 7 -0.13 0.48 17.91
CA VAL A 7 0.40 1.65 17.20
C VAL A 7 0.42 1.39 15.70
N SER A 8 0.89 0.24 15.23
CA SER A 8 0.93 -0.08 13.80
C SER A 8 -0.46 -0.01 13.12
N LYS A 9 -1.53 -0.47 13.79
CA LYS A 9 -2.91 -0.37 13.29
C LYS A 9 -3.44 1.06 13.23
N LEU A 10 -2.99 1.94 14.12
CA LEU A 10 -3.35 3.35 14.10
C LEU A 10 -2.53 4.10 13.04
N LEU A 11 -1.22 3.84 13.01
CA LEU A 11 -0.26 4.49 12.12
C LEU A 11 -0.60 4.25 10.65
N ILE A 12 -0.92 3.01 10.27
CA ILE A 12 -1.26 2.66 8.87
C ILE A 12 -2.50 3.40 8.35
N LYS A 13 -3.38 3.84 9.25
CA LYS A 13 -4.56 4.64 8.86
C LYS A 13 -4.18 6.05 8.45
N VAL A 14 -3.02 6.54 8.85
CA VAL A 14 -2.55 7.91 8.57
C VAL A 14 -1.42 7.88 7.54
N SER A 15 -0.45 6.98 7.70
CA SER A 15 0.73 6.87 6.85
C SER A 15 1.06 5.40 6.55
N ILE A 16 1.02 5.02 5.28
CA ILE A 16 1.37 3.65 4.80
C ILE A 16 2.88 3.42 4.74
N TYR A 17 3.63 4.51 4.56
CA TYR A 17 5.08 4.57 4.51
C TYR A 17 5.56 5.57 5.54
N PRO A 18 5.38 5.28 6.85
CA PRO A 18 5.68 6.23 7.88
C PRO A 18 7.18 6.50 7.97
N THR A 19 7.56 7.75 8.21
CA THR A 19 8.95 8.08 8.55
C THR A 19 9.29 7.60 9.96
N LYS A 20 10.58 7.58 10.30
CA LYS A 20 11.03 7.27 11.66
C LYS A 20 10.40 8.20 12.71
N ASP A 21 10.28 9.48 12.39
CA ASP A 21 9.70 10.50 13.28
C ASP A 21 8.20 10.33 13.45
N GLU A 22 7.47 10.00 12.37
CA GLU A 22 6.04 9.65 12.45
C GLU A 22 5.82 8.41 13.31
N CYS A 23 6.69 7.40 13.18
CA CYS A 23 6.66 6.21 14.04
C CYS A 23 6.93 6.57 15.50
N TYR A 24 7.94 7.40 15.76
CA TYR A 24 8.32 7.83 17.11
C TYR A 24 7.16 8.57 17.79
N GLY A 25 6.64 9.62 17.15
CA GLY A 25 5.53 10.42 17.68
C GLY A 25 4.25 9.61 17.87
N ALA A 26 3.96 8.64 16.99
CA ALA A 26 2.80 7.76 17.15
C ALA A 26 2.92 6.84 18.36
N VAL A 27 4.11 6.30 18.63
CA VAL A 27 4.37 5.48 19.82
C VAL A 27 4.29 6.33 21.08
N GLU A 28 4.95 7.48 21.08
CA GLU A 28 4.95 8.42 22.21
C GLU A 28 3.53 8.86 22.56
N GLY A 29 2.77 9.35 21.57
CA GLY A 29 1.37 9.74 21.78
C GLY A 29 0.50 8.60 22.30
N TYR A 30 0.70 7.38 21.79
CA TYR A 30 -0.02 6.20 22.30
C TYR A 30 0.32 5.90 23.77
N LEU A 31 1.62 5.93 24.12
CA LEU A 31 2.07 5.67 25.49
C LEU A 31 1.62 6.75 26.46
N ILE A 32 1.66 8.04 26.09
CA ILE A 32 1.15 9.13 26.91
C ILE A 32 -0.34 8.92 27.22
N LEU A 33 -1.14 8.53 26.22
CA LEU A 33 -2.59 8.38 26.38
C LEU A 33 -3.00 7.11 27.13
N ASN A 34 -2.26 6.00 26.96
CA ASN A 34 -2.69 4.69 27.44
C ASN A 34 -1.82 4.16 28.60
N HIS A 35 -0.61 4.68 28.75
CA HIS A 35 0.45 4.19 29.64
C HIS A 35 1.27 5.34 30.25
N ALA A 36 0.61 6.44 30.63
CA ALA A 36 1.27 7.66 31.12
C ALA A 36 2.28 7.39 32.25
N SER A 37 1.93 6.52 33.21
CA SER A 37 2.81 6.19 34.35
C SER A 37 4.05 5.39 33.96
N PHE A 38 4.01 4.64 32.86
CA PHE A 38 5.19 3.99 32.31
C PHE A 38 6.07 5.02 31.61
N PHE A 39 5.45 5.86 30.76
CA PHE A 39 6.15 6.86 29.97
C PHE A 39 6.81 7.96 30.81
N SER A 40 6.17 8.38 31.91
CA SER A 40 6.67 9.43 32.79
C SER A 40 7.99 9.08 33.50
N ASN A 41 8.46 7.83 33.43
CA ASN A 41 9.72 7.42 34.03
C ASN A 41 10.94 7.69 33.14
N PHE A 42 10.72 8.09 31.89
CA PHE A 42 11.81 8.36 30.95
C PHE A 42 12.18 9.85 30.95
N THR A 43 13.48 10.13 30.88
CA THR A 43 13.96 11.41 30.33
C THR A 43 13.88 11.36 28.79
N GLU A 44 14.06 12.50 28.12
CA GLU A 44 14.05 12.55 26.65
C GLU A 44 15.13 11.65 26.02
N ASP A 45 16.35 11.70 26.56
CA ASP A 45 17.47 10.88 26.08
C ASP A 45 17.23 9.38 26.33
N ASP A 46 16.72 9.03 27.52
CA ASP A 46 16.39 7.64 27.86
C ASP A 46 15.26 7.09 26.98
N TRP A 47 14.26 7.91 26.67
CA TRP A 47 13.16 7.54 25.79
C TRP A 47 13.66 7.30 24.36
N ASN A 48 14.50 8.20 23.83
CA ASN A 48 15.12 8.04 22.53
C ASN A 48 15.89 6.73 22.40
N ALA A 49 16.73 6.39 23.38
CA ALA A 49 17.47 5.13 23.41
C ALA A 49 16.52 3.93 23.45
N TYR A 50 15.56 3.95 24.39
CA TYR A 50 14.61 2.86 24.58
C TYR A 50 13.77 2.59 23.32
N TYR A 51 13.25 3.63 22.66
CA TYR A 51 12.47 3.48 21.43
C TYR A 51 13.29 2.80 20.32
N ASN A 52 14.52 3.27 20.10
CA ASN A 52 15.38 2.75 19.03
C ASN A 52 15.74 1.28 19.26
N GLU A 53 16.08 0.91 20.49
CA GLU A 53 16.50 -0.44 20.84
C GLU A 53 15.33 -1.44 20.89
N ASN A 54 14.18 -1.01 21.40
CA ASN A 54 13.11 -1.95 21.79
C ASN A 54 11.91 -1.93 20.85
N ILE A 55 11.59 -0.79 20.23
CA ILE A 55 10.30 -0.59 19.53
C ILE A 55 10.49 -0.43 18.02
N HIS A 56 11.43 0.42 17.59
CA HIS A 56 11.52 0.86 16.19
C HIS A 56 11.55 -0.30 15.18
N LYS A 57 12.49 -1.24 15.34
CA LYS A 57 12.63 -2.39 14.43
C LYS A 57 11.37 -3.25 14.38
N GLN A 58 10.73 -3.50 15.51
CA GLN A 58 9.51 -4.30 15.58
C GLN A 58 8.32 -3.59 14.96
N LEU A 59 8.18 -2.29 15.20
CA LEU A 59 7.13 -1.46 14.61
C LEU A 59 7.25 -1.40 13.09
N THR A 60 8.44 -1.15 12.56
CA THR A 60 8.68 -1.11 11.11
C THR A 60 8.35 -2.47 10.46
N LYS A 61 8.75 -3.59 11.07
CA LYS A 61 8.38 -4.94 10.61
C LYS A 61 6.87 -5.14 10.63
N GLN A 62 6.18 -4.71 11.69
CA GLN A 62 4.73 -4.85 11.82
C GLN A 62 3.98 -4.02 10.78
N VAL A 63 4.37 -2.76 10.56
CA VAL A 63 3.79 -1.88 9.53
C VAL A 63 4.01 -2.47 8.14
N ARG A 64 5.22 -2.97 7.85
CA ARG A 64 5.54 -3.67 6.59
C ARG A 64 4.65 -4.90 6.40
N SER A 65 4.40 -5.68 7.46
CA SER A 65 3.52 -6.84 7.42
C SER A 65 2.08 -6.45 7.08
N ILE A 66 1.53 -5.42 7.73
CA ILE A 66 0.17 -4.93 7.44
C ILE A 66 0.07 -4.48 5.98
N ARG A 67 1.08 -3.76 5.49
CA ARG A 67 1.16 -3.33 4.10
C ARG A 67 1.20 -4.51 3.12
N ARG A 68 2.00 -5.55 3.41
CA ARG A 68 2.01 -6.81 2.62
C ARG A 68 0.63 -7.46 2.58
N THR A 69 -0.07 -7.54 3.72
CA THR A 69 -1.44 -8.06 3.78
C THR A 69 -2.39 -7.24 2.89
N LEU A 70 -2.29 -5.92 2.90
CA LEU A 70 -3.13 -5.05 2.08
C LEU A 70 -2.88 -5.29 0.58
N SER A 71 -1.61 -5.43 0.18
CA SER A 71 -1.23 -5.81 -1.18
C SER A 71 -1.81 -7.16 -1.61
N SER A 72 -1.67 -8.19 -0.77
CA SER A 72 -2.20 -9.54 -1.06
C SER A 72 -3.72 -9.49 -1.24
N LYS A 73 -4.45 -8.82 -0.34
CA LYS A 73 -5.90 -8.66 -0.46
C LYS A 73 -6.30 -7.92 -1.74
N SER A 74 -5.58 -6.86 -2.12
CA SER A 74 -5.83 -6.15 -3.37
C SER A 74 -5.59 -7.03 -4.60
N MET A 75 -4.50 -7.80 -4.61
CA MET A 75 -4.23 -8.77 -5.68
C MET A 75 -5.33 -9.82 -5.77
N GLU A 76 -5.68 -10.46 -4.67
CA GLU A 76 -6.75 -11.46 -4.59
C GLU A 76 -8.08 -10.90 -5.09
N ALA A 77 -8.43 -9.66 -4.72
CA ALA A 77 -9.65 -9.01 -5.18
C ALA A 77 -9.65 -8.80 -6.70
N ILE A 78 -8.54 -8.32 -7.27
CA ILE A 78 -8.38 -8.14 -8.72
C ILE A 78 -8.46 -9.49 -9.45
N PHE A 79 -7.71 -10.49 -9.00
CA PHE A 79 -7.70 -11.82 -9.62
C PHE A 79 -9.02 -12.57 -9.44
N SER A 80 -9.75 -12.34 -8.36
CA SER A 80 -11.11 -12.89 -8.20
C SER A 80 -12.09 -12.34 -9.24
N ILE A 81 -11.87 -11.11 -9.73
CA ILE A 81 -12.75 -10.45 -10.71
C ILE A 81 -12.31 -10.78 -12.14
N PHE A 82 -11.01 -10.69 -12.42
CA PHE A 82 -10.46 -10.82 -13.77
C PHE A 82 -9.76 -12.15 -14.05
N GLY A 83 -9.59 -13.02 -13.06
CA GLY A 83 -8.70 -14.19 -13.15
C GLY A 83 -8.99 -15.12 -14.33
N SER A 84 -10.26 -15.30 -14.71
CA SER A 84 -10.63 -16.09 -15.89
C SER A 84 -10.32 -15.43 -17.23
N ARG A 85 -10.07 -14.12 -17.24
CA ARG A 85 -9.71 -13.31 -18.42
C ARG A 85 -8.22 -13.03 -18.51
N LEU A 86 -7.49 -13.19 -17.40
CA LEU A 86 -6.04 -12.95 -17.37
C LEU A 86 -5.31 -14.20 -17.86
N PRO A 87 -4.32 -14.05 -18.77
CA PRO A 87 -3.46 -15.15 -19.13
C PRO A 87 -2.63 -15.58 -17.91
N PRO A 88 -2.23 -16.85 -17.81
CA PRO A 88 -1.38 -17.29 -16.71
C PRO A 88 -0.03 -16.56 -16.73
N ILE A 89 0.52 -16.32 -15.55
CA ILE A 89 1.87 -15.80 -15.34
C ILE A 89 2.56 -16.65 -14.27
N ASN A 90 3.84 -16.93 -14.49
CA ASN A 90 4.67 -17.61 -13.50
C ASN A 90 4.90 -16.66 -12.31
N THR A 91 4.73 -17.16 -11.08
CA THR A 91 5.04 -16.39 -9.86
C THR A 91 6.52 -16.03 -9.77
N ASN A 92 7.38 -16.81 -10.43
CA ASN A 92 8.82 -16.58 -10.52
C ASN A 92 9.21 -15.83 -11.81
N ALA A 93 8.25 -15.22 -12.51
CA ALA A 93 8.51 -14.50 -13.75
C ALA A 93 9.43 -13.29 -13.49
N GLY A 94 10.50 -13.19 -14.26
CA GLY A 94 11.40 -12.03 -14.19
C GLY A 94 10.76 -10.76 -14.77
N PRO A 95 11.31 -9.56 -14.50
CA PRO A 95 10.76 -8.29 -14.98
C PRO A 95 10.42 -8.25 -16.47
N SER A 96 11.28 -8.81 -17.34
CA SER A 96 11.03 -8.84 -18.79
C SER A 96 9.81 -9.67 -19.18
N GLU A 97 9.58 -10.81 -18.52
CA GLU A 97 8.44 -11.69 -18.76
C GLU A 97 7.15 -11.05 -18.28
N VAL A 98 7.22 -10.40 -17.12
CA VAL A 98 6.13 -9.60 -16.57
C VAL A 98 5.72 -8.48 -17.52
N ALA A 99 6.69 -7.70 -18.02
CA ALA A 99 6.43 -6.63 -18.97
C ALA A 99 5.76 -7.16 -20.25
N LYS A 100 6.21 -8.32 -20.77
CA LYS A 100 5.56 -8.98 -21.92
C LYS A 100 4.15 -9.42 -21.61
N TRP A 101 3.90 -9.98 -20.42
CA TRP A 101 2.57 -10.39 -19.98
C TRP A 101 1.62 -9.19 -19.89
N LYS A 102 2.06 -8.09 -19.27
CA LYS A 102 1.27 -6.85 -19.13
C LYS A 102 0.92 -6.21 -20.47
N ARG A 103 1.77 -6.37 -21.50
CA ARG A 103 1.50 -5.90 -22.87
C ARG A 103 0.50 -6.75 -23.65
N LYS A 104 0.05 -7.90 -23.12
CA LYS A 104 -1.01 -8.69 -23.76
C LYS A 104 -2.32 -7.91 -23.76
N SER A 105 -3.08 -8.01 -24.86
CA SER A 105 -4.39 -7.36 -25.02
C SER A 105 -5.32 -7.66 -23.87
N GLU A 106 -5.34 -8.90 -23.39
CA GLU A 106 -6.22 -9.40 -22.34
C GLU A 106 -5.93 -8.72 -20.99
N VAL A 107 -4.63 -8.45 -20.70
CA VAL A 107 -4.23 -7.75 -19.48
C VAL A 107 -4.59 -6.26 -19.58
N LYS A 108 -4.35 -5.65 -20.75
CA LYS A 108 -4.75 -4.27 -21.02
C LYS A 108 -6.27 -4.08 -20.90
N ASP A 109 -7.05 -5.00 -21.46
CA ASP A 109 -8.51 -5.00 -21.39
C ASP A 109 -9.01 -5.11 -19.94
N CYS A 110 -8.34 -5.90 -19.10
CA CYS A 110 -8.63 -5.99 -17.67
C CYS A 110 -8.26 -4.70 -16.92
N PHE A 111 -7.13 -4.07 -17.26
CA PHE A 111 -6.71 -2.79 -16.68
C PHE A 111 -7.71 -1.67 -17.00
N GLU A 112 -8.08 -1.50 -18.27
CA GLU A 112 -9.16 -0.57 -18.68
C GLU A 112 -10.50 -0.98 -18.04
N GLY A 113 -10.71 -2.28 -17.86
CA GLY A 113 -11.87 -2.87 -17.20
C GLY A 113 -12.09 -2.39 -15.78
N LEU A 114 -11.05 -1.93 -15.06
CA LEU A 114 -11.18 -1.34 -13.72
C LEU A 114 -12.19 -0.18 -13.69
N PHE A 115 -12.29 0.58 -14.78
CA PHE A 115 -13.17 1.74 -14.89
C PHE A 115 -14.51 1.43 -15.59
N LYS A 116 -14.76 0.17 -15.94
CA LYS A 116 -16.02 -0.30 -16.53
C LYS A 116 -16.97 -0.82 -15.43
N LYS A 117 -18.26 -0.92 -15.73
CA LYS A 117 -19.25 -1.54 -14.84
C LYS A 117 -19.01 -3.05 -14.74
N MET A 118 -19.19 -3.61 -13.54
CA MET A 118 -19.19 -5.06 -13.32
C MET A 118 -20.22 -5.78 -14.21
N ASN A 119 -21.44 -5.24 -14.27
CA ASN A 119 -22.47 -5.67 -15.19
C ASN A 119 -22.92 -4.48 -16.06
N PRO A 120 -22.49 -4.40 -17.34
CA PRO A 120 -22.86 -3.31 -18.24
C PRO A 120 -24.36 -3.17 -18.49
N LYS A 121 -25.13 -4.24 -18.31
CA LYS A 121 -26.60 -4.24 -18.49
C LYS A 121 -27.35 -3.66 -17.29
N ASP A 122 -26.71 -3.64 -16.12
CA ASP A 122 -27.30 -3.10 -14.90
C ASP A 122 -26.83 -1.65 -14.68
N LYS A 123 -27.79 -0.72 -14.69
CA LYS A 123 -27.50 0.72 -14.48
C LYS A 123 -26.96 0.99 -13.08
N ASN A 124 -27.33 0.20 -12.09
CA ASN A 124 -26.94 0.37 -10.69
C ASN A 124 -25.67 -0.43 -10.33
N SER A 125 -25.12 -1.21 -11.28
CA SER A 125 -23.87 -1.93 -11.07
C SER A 125 -22.73 -0.97 -10.75
N SER A 126 -22.02 -1.25 -9.68
CA SER A 126 -20.74 -0.61 -9.35
C SER A 126 -19.73 -0.79 -10.48
N ILE A 127 -18.82 0.17 -10.59
CA ILE A 127 -17.61 0.00 -11.39
C ILE A 127 -16.70 -1.04 -10.73
N VAL A 128 -15.89 -1.73 -11.54
CA VAL A 128 -15.00 -2.79 -11.06
C VAL A 128 -14.05 -2.27 -9.98
N LEU A 129 -13.47 -1.09 -10.15
CA LEU A 129 -12.56 -0.50 -9.16
C LEU A 129 -13.21 -0.31 -7.79
N ALA A 130 -14.47 0.15 -7.74
CA ALA A 130 -15.22 0.27 -6.49
C ALA A 130 -15.44 -1.10 -5.85
N SER A 131 -15.79 -2.12 -6.65
CA SER A 131 -15.92 -3.49 -6.13
C SER A 131 -14.60 -4.08 -5.63
N VAL A 132 -13.45 -3.74 -6.22
CA VAL A 132 -12.13 -4.11 -5.70
C VAL A 132 -11.92 -3.46 -4.33
N ILE A 133 -12.14 -2.15 -4.23
CA ILE A 133 -12.00 -1.40 -2.97
C ILE A 133 -12.89 -2.01 -1.87
N ASP A 134 -14.17 -2.25 -2.16
CA ASP A 134 -15.11 -2.82 -1.20
C ASP A 134 -14.70 -4.21 -0.72
N ARG A 135 -14.17 -5.06 -1.60
CA ARG A 135 -13.66 -6.40 -1.22
C ARG A 135 -12.45 -6.33 -0.30
N VAL A 136 -11.57 -5.35 -0.52
CA VAL A 136 -10.32 -5.19 0.24
C VAL A 136 -10.58 -4.54 1.60
N LEU A 137 -11.40 -3.48 1.61
CA LEU A 137 -11.57 -2.56 2.73
C LEU A 137 -12.88 -2.77 3.51
N GLN A 138 -13.82 -3.56 2.97
CA GLN A 138 -15.06 -3.98 3.64
C GLN A 138 -15.88 -2.82 4.25
N GLY A 139 -15.83 -1.63 3.63
CA GLY A 139 -16.62 -0.46 4.00
C GLY A 139 -16.09 0.36 5.19
N GLY A 140 -14.95 0.02 5.78
CA GLY A 140 -14.36 0.74 6.91
C GLY A 140 -12.84 0.89 6.78
N ASN A 141 -12.41 2.03 6.25
CA ASN A 141 -10.99 2.29 5.96
C ASN A 141 -10.64 3.77 6.00
N SER A 142 -9.35 4.06 6.14
CA SER A 142 -8.82 5.41 6.04
C SER A 142 -8.56 5.84 4.59
N ASN A 143 -8.32 7.14 4.40
CA ASN A 143 -7.84 7.67 3.12
C ASN A 143 -6.48 7.08 2.74
N ALA A 144 -5.61 6.79 3.71
CA ALA A 144 -4.30 6.19 3.47
C ALA A 144 -4.43 4.76 2.93
N GLU A 145 -5.31 3.96 3.52
CA GLU A 145 -5.61 2.60 3.04
C GLU A 145 -6.25 2.64 1.64
N LEU A 146 -7.19 3.55 1.41
CA LEU A 146 -7.80 3.76 0.09
C LEU A 146 -6.75 4.15 -0.97
N ALA A 147 -5.88 5.10 -0.65
CA ALA A 147 -4.79 5.52 -1.52
C ALA A 147 -3.85 4.36 -1.88
N TYR A 148 -3.58 3.47 -0.92
CA TYR A 148 -2.77 2.28 -1.16
C TYR A 148 -3.44 1.26 -2.07
N VAL A 149 -4.74 1.01 -1.89
CA VAL A 149 -5.49 0.12 -2.78
C VAL A 149 -5.50 0.69 -4.20
N LEU A 150 -5.74 1.99 -4.37
CA LEU A 150 -5.67 2.65 -5.69
C LEU A 150 -4.28 2.55 -6.31
N ALA A 151 -3.22 2.81 -5.54
CA ALA A 151 -1.84 2.67 -5.98
C ALA A 151 -1.56 1.24 -6.46
N THR A 152 -2.04 0.24 -5.73
CA THR A 152 -1.90 -1.18 -6.05
C THR A 152 -2.63 -1.54 -7.34
N CYS A 153 -3.89 -1.11 -7.49
CA CYS A 153 -4.67 -1.28 -8.74
C CYS A 153 -4.00 -0.59 -9.94
N SER A 154 -3.39 0.58 -9.73
CA SER A 154 -2.65 1.32 -10.77
C SER A 154 -1.31 0.70 -11.16
N THR A 155 -0.90 -0.39 -10.52
CA THR A 155 0.42 -1.01 -10.73
C THR A 155 0.32 -2.45 -11.22
N ILE A 156 -0.57 -3.26 -10.63
CA ILE A 156 -0.61 -4.73 -10.88
C ILE A 156 -0.86 -5.06 -12.36
N LEU A 157 -1.90 -4.48 -12.97
CA LEU A 157 -2.28 -4.75 -14.36
C LEU A 157 -1.82 -3.67 -15.33
N ASN A 158 -1.09 -2.65 -14.85
CA ASN A 158 -0.74 -1.50 -15.67
C ASN A 158 0.30 -1.88 -16.75
N PRO A 159 -0.02 -1.74 -18.04
CA PRO A 159 0.86 -2.11 -19.15
C PRO A 159 2.11 -1.22 -19.28
N HIS A 160 2.12 -0.06 -18.63
CA HIS A 160 3.22 0.89 -18.65
C HIS A 160 4.15 0.80 -17.44
N HIS A 161 3.96 -0.23 -16.60
CA HIS A 161 4.84 -0.52 -15.47
C HIS A 161 5.48 -1.89 -15.69
N ASP A 162 6.77 -1.93 -16.03
CA ASP A 162 7.46 -3.13 -16.50
C ASP A 162 7.66 -4.21 -15.42
N GLU A 163 7.31 -3.93 -14.16
CA GLU A 163 7.43 -4.88 -13.04
C GLU A 163 6.08 -5.16 -12.37
N ILE A 164 5.88 -6.38 -11.87
CA ILE A 164 4.74 -6.74 -11.00
C ILE A 164 5.08 -6.39 -9.56
N MET A 165 6.37 -6.41 -9.21
CA MET A 165 6.84 -6.12 -7.87
C MET A 165 6.50 -4.67 -7.53
N LEU A 166 5.77 -4.51 -6.42
CA LEU A 166 5.35 -3.23 -5.88
C LEU A 166 6.57 -2.54 -5.22
N LYS A 167 7.51 -2.04 -6.03
CA LYS A 167 8.71 -1.32 -5.56
C LYS A 167 8.32 -0.24 -4.54
N LYS A 168 8.99 -0.24 -3.37
CA LYS A 168 8.69 0.66 -2.23
C LYS A 168 8.57 2.11 -2.69
N ASN A 169 9.55 2.61 -3.45
CA ASN A 169 9.60 4.02 -3.89
C ASN A 169 8.45 4.39 -4.84
N ILE A 170 8.18 3.57 -5.84
CA ILE A 170 7.08 3.81 -6.81
C ILE A 170 5.75 3.80 -6.08
N MET A 171 5.54 2.84 -5.18
CA MET A 171 4.31 2.76 -4.39
C MET A 171 4.18 3.94 -3.43
N LYS A 172 5.26 4.39 -2.78
CA LYS A 172 5.25 5.57 -1.90
C LYS A 172 4.77 6.80 -2.66
N GLN A 173 5.27 7.03 -3.87
CA GLN A 173 4.86 8.15 -4.72
C GLN A 173 3.42 8.03 -5.22
N LYS A 174 3.00 6.84 -5.69
CA LYS A 174 1.61 6.59 -6.09
C LYS A 174 0.63 6.81 -4.93
N VAL A 175 0.95 6.30 -3.75
CA VAL A 175 0.15 6.50 -2.54
C VAL A 175 0.03 7.98 -2.23
N LYS A 176 1.13 8.73 -2.22
CA LYS A 176 1.13 10.18 -1.98
C LYS A 176 0.19 10.90 -2.96
N LYS A 177 0.33 10.62 -4.26
CA LYS A 177 -0.52 11.20 -5.31
C LYS A 177 -2.02 10.90 -5.10
N PHE A 178 -2.36 9.65 -4.82
CA PHE A 178 -3.77 9.28 -4.58
C PHE A 178 -4.31 9.86 -3.29
N LEU A 179 -3.49 9.91 -2.23
CA LEU A 179 -3.87 10.50 -0.95
C LEU A 179 -4.17 12.00 -1.09
N GLU A 180 -3.33 12.75 -1.82
CA GLU A 180 -3.57 14.17 -2.14
C GLU A 180 -4.90 14.36 -2.89
N LYS A 181 -5.18 13.53 -3.90
CA LYS A 181 -6.46 13.57 -4.63
C LYS A 181 -7.67 13.28 -3.75
N ILE A 182 -7.59 12.24 -2.91
CA ILE A 182 -8.67 11.87 -1.98
C ILE A 182 -8.92 13.01 -0.99
N ASN A 183 -7.87 13.55 -0.38
CA ASN A 183 -7.98 14.64 0.59
C ASN A 183 -8.55 15.92 -0.04
N ASN A 184 -8.19 16.19 -1.30
CA ASN A 184 -8.74 17.30 -2.08
C ASN A 184 -10.10 16.99 -2.73
N GLN A 185 -10.72 15.85 -2.43
CA GLN A 185 -12.01 15.39 -2.99
C GLN A 185 -12.06 15.43 -4.52
N THR A 186 -10.91 15.21 -5.16
CA THR A 186 -10.79 15.19 -6.61
C THR A 186 -11.19 13.82 -7.14
N ALA A 187 -12.02 13.79 -8.19
CA ALA A 187 -12.43 12.55 -8.82
C ALA A 187 -11.21 11.75 -9.33
N ILE A 188 -11.15 10.47 -8.98
CA ILE A 188 -10.16 9.53 -9.49
C ILE A 188 -10.55 9.11 -10.92
N LYS A 189 -9.63 9.33 -11.87
CA LYS A 189 -9.85 9.07 -13.30
C LYS A 189 -8.87 8.03 -13.82
N TYR A 190 -9.18 7.47 -14.99
CA TYR A 190 -8.32 6.50 -15.67
C TYR A 190 -6.91 7.04 -15.94
N SER A 191 -6.77 8.30 -16.35
CA SER A 191 -5.47 8.95 -16.56
C SER A 191 -4.58 8.94 -15.31
N ASP A 192 -5.17 8.97 -14.11
CA ASP A 192 -4.41 8.96 -12.86
C ASP A 192 -3.66 7.64 -12.66
N PHE A 193 -4.13 6.57 -13.31
CA PHE A 193 -3.56 5.23 -13.27
C PHE A 193 -2.51 5.02 -14.37
N GLU A 194 -2.64 5.73 -15.50
CA GLU A 194 -1.68 5.67 -16.62
C GLU A 194 -0.40 6.48 -16.36
N ASP A 195 -0.46 7.51 -15.52
CA ASP A 195 0.72 8.33 -15.22
C ASP A 195 1.84 7.47 -14.60
N ASN A 196 2.98 7.39 -15.30
CA ASN A 196 4.20 6.70 -14.86
C ASN A 196 5.34 7.66 -14.53
N ASN A 197 5.05 8.96 -14.40
CA ASN A 197 6.06 9.96 -14.05
C ASN A 197 6.37 9.86 -12.55
N TYR A 198 7.11 8.82 -12.18
CA TYR A 198 7.59 8.52 -10.84
C TYR A 198 9.11 8.54 -10.93
N GLU A 199 9.73 9.62 -10.44
CA GLU A 199 11.18 9.71 -10.40
C GLU A 199 11.71 8.70 -9.37
N GLU A 200 12.77 7.97 -9.69
CA GLU A 200 13.50 7.25 -8.66
C GLU A 200 14.12 8.29 -7.71
N GLU A 201 13.48 8.54 -6.56
CA GLU A 201 14.14 9.27 -5.49
C GLU A 201 15.42 8.50 -5.13
N LYS A 202 16.58 9.16 -5.26
CA LYS A 202 17.84 8.63 -4.73
C LYS A 202 17.58 8.30 -3.27
N GLY A 203 17.68 7.03 -2.93
CA GLY A 203 17.33 6.52 -1.61
C GLY A 203 17.88 7.44 -0.54
N GLU A 204 16.99 8.03 0.26
CA GLU A 204 17.37 8.33 1.62
C GLU A 204 17.88 7.00 2.17
N ASN A 205 19.16 6.97 2.56
CA ASN A 205 19.76 5.84 3.27
C ASN A 205 19.04 5.69 4.62
N GLU A 206 17.79 5.26 4.60
CA GLU A 206 17.27 4.40 5.63
C GLU A 206 18.11 3.13 5.47
N THR A 207 19.14 2.96 6.30
CA THR A 207 19.70 1.63 6.56
C THR A 207 18.60 0.78 7.19
N GLU A 208 17.60 0.40 6.40
CA GLU A 208 16.88 -0.83 6.60
C GLU A 208 17.86 -1.88 6.08
N ASP A 209 18.42 -2.69 6.99
CA ASP A 209 19.15 -3.89 6.60
C ASP A 209 18.31 -4.62 5.55
N ASP A 210 18.82 -4.59 4.31
CA ASP A 210 18.46 -5.46 3.21
C ASP A 210 18.86 -6.88 3.62
N GLU A 211 18.11 -7.48 4.53
CA GLU A 211 17.97 -8.94 4.50
C GLU A 211 16.91 -9.23 3.44
N GLU A 212 17.43 -9.43 2.22
CA GLU A 212 16.92 -10.42 1.28
C GLU A 212 16.57 -11.68 2.07
N ASP A 213 15.30 -11.84 2.43
CA ASP A 213 14.77 -13.18 2.66
C ASP A 213 14.33 -13.70 1.30
N ASP A 214 15.29 -14.40 0.69
CA ASP A 214 15.16 -15.33 -0.42
C ASP A 214 13.97 -16.29 -0.24
N VAL A 215 13.31 -16.55 -1.39
CA VAL A 215 12.29 -17.57 -1.72
C VAL A 215 10.82 -17.24 -1.44
#